data_AF-A0A951IPY6-F1
#
_entry.id   AF-A0A951IPY6-F1
#
_cell.length_a   1.000
_cell.length_b   1.000
_cell.length_c   1.000
_cell.angle_alpha   90.00
_cell.angle_beta   90.00
_cell.angle_gamma   90.00
#
_symmetry.space_group_name_H-M   'P 1'
#
loop_
_entity.id
_entity.type
_entity.pdbx_description
1 polymer ?
#
loop_
_entity_poly.entity_id
_entity_poly.type
_entity_poly.pdbx_seq_one_letter_code
_entity_poly.pdbx_strand_id
1 'polypeptide(L)'
;MSSSSSAFSSVKLPAHLVRQAREAAQPQRRSVAGQIEYWATLGRIAEETGLTVQEAREAIARYDAAARHAEGVDPVSAIEARFLAAESSGRLAQAVRDTVLDNRSKAPAARRAA
;
A
#
# COMPACT_ATOMS: atom_id res chain seq x y z
N MET A 1 12.87 -40.88 -33.58
CA MET A 1 12.01 -41.23 -32.44
C MET A 1 11.58 -39.93 -31.79
N SER A 2 10.37 -39.46 -32.08
CA SER A 2 9.86 -38.19 -31.53
C SER A 2 9.17 -38.49 -30.21
N SER A 3 9.80 -38.15 -29.09
CA SER A 3 9.16 -38.22 -27.77
C SER A 3 8.08 -37.14 -27.69
N SER A 4 6.82 -37.56 -27.71
CA SER A 4 5.69 -36.73 -27.33
C SER A 4 5.80 -36.40 -25.84
N SER A 5 6.45 -35.27 -25.53
CA SER A 5 6.47 -34.74 -24.16
C SER A 5 5.03 -34.38 -23.77
N SER A 6 4.45 -35.11 -22.82
CA SER A 6 3.15 -34.77 -22.24
C SER A 6 3.17 -33.32 -21.74
N ALA A 7 2.14 -32.55 -22.05
CA ALA A 7 1.97 -31.18 -21.54
C ALA A 7 1.69 -31.13 -20.03
N PHE A 8 1.40 -32.29 -19.41
CA PHE A 8 1.07 -32.40 -17.98
C PHE A 8 1.96 -33.44 -17.29
N SER A 9 2.42 -33.07 -16.09
CA SER A 9 3.17 -33.93 -15.18
C SER A 9 2.48 -33.95 -13.82
N SER A 10 2.41 -35.12 -13.19
CA SER A 10 1.85 -35.28 -11.84
C SER A 10 2.99 -35.32 -10.83
N VAL A 11 2.97 -34.39 -9.87
CA VAL A 11 3.99 -34.26 -8.83
C VAL A 11 3.37 -34.52 -7.46
N LYS A 12 4.00 -35.39 -6.65
CA LYS A 12 3.59 -35.61 -5.26
C LYS A 12 4.13 -34.47 -4.40
N LEU A 13 3.22 -33.70 -3.80
CA LEU A 13 3.54 -32.60 -2.89
C LEU A 13 3.10 -32.94 -1.47
N PRO A 14 3.86 -32.51 -0.44
CA PRO A 14 3.43 -32.57 0.94
C PRO A 14 2.07 -31.89 1.17
N ALA A 15 1.20 -32.52 1.95
CA ALA A 15 -0.16 -32.04 2.19
C ALA A 15 -0.22 -30.62 2.79
N HIS A 16 0.77 -30.24 3.60
CA HIS A 16 0.83 -28.90 4.20
C HIS A 16 1.11 -27.81 3.15
N LEU A 17 1.99 -28.06 2.18
CA LEU A 17 2.26 -27.12 1.08
C LEU A 17 1.03 -26.93 0.18
N VAL A 18 0.32 -28.02 -0.11
CA VAL A 18 -0.94 -27.96 -0.88
C VAL A 18 -1.99 -27.11 -0.15
N ARG A 19 -2.05 -27.22 1.17
CA ARG A 19 -2.97 -26.43 2.01
C ARG A 19 -2.62 -24.94 1.99
N GLN A 20 -1.35 -24.61 2.20
CA GLN A 20 -0.86 -23.22 2.14
C GLN A 20 -1.13 -22.59 0.77
N ALA A 21 -0.85 -23.32 -0.31
CA ALA A 21 -1.14 -22.85 -1.66
C ALA A 21 -2.64 -22.62 -1.88
N ARG A 22 -3.50 -23.49 -1.33
CA ARG A 22 -4.96 -23.32 -1.40
C ARG A 22 -5.42 -22.07 -0.66
N GLU A 23 -4.93 -21.84 0.55
CA GLU A 23 -5.27 -20.67 1.37
C GLU A 23 -4.83 -19.38 0.66
N ALA A 24 -3.59 -19.33 0.16
CA ALA A 24 -3.07 -18.18 -0.57
C ALA A 24 -3.80 -17.90 -1.91
N ALA A 25 -4.38 -18.94 -2.51
CA ALA A 25 -5.11 -18.83 -3.77
C ALA A 25 -6.55 -18.31 -3.61
N GLN A 26 -7.15 -18.46 -2.43
CA GLN A 26 -8.56 -18.10 -2.14
C GLN A 26 -8.91 -16.66 -2.51
N PRO A 27 -8.13 -15.63 -2.12
CA PRO A 27 -8.49 -14.23 -2.38
C PRO A 27 -8.60 -13.91 -3.88
N GLN A 28 -7.80 -14.58 -4.70
CA GLN A 28 -7.74 -14.37 -6.15
C GLN A 28 -8.52 -15.44 -6.93
N ARG A 29 -9.25 -16.32 -6.24
CA ARG A 29 -10.01 -17.45 -6.80
C ARG A 29 -9.17 -18.33 -7.74
N ARG A 30 -7.88 -18.49 -7.44
CA ARG A 30 -6.96 -19.31 -8.24
C ARG A 30 -7.06 -20.77 -7.84
N SER A 31 -6.74 -21.66 -8.78
CA SER A 31 -6.51 -23.07 -8.45
C SER A 31 -5.16 -23.22 -7.73
N VAL A 32 -4.95 -24.36 -7.04
CA VAL A 32 -3.66 -24.68 -6.42
C VAL A 32 -2.54 -24.72 -7.48
N ALA A 33 -2.82 -25.33 -8.64
CA ALA A 33 -1.88 -25.37 -9.76
C ALA A 33 -1.54 -23.96 -10.25
N GLY A 34 -2.54 -23.10 -10.44
CA GLY A 34 -2.33 -21.70 -10.85
C GLY A 34 -1.57 -20.88 -9.80
N GLN A 35 -1.74 -21.18 -8.51
CA GLN A 35 -0.97 -20.53 -7.46
C GLN A 35 0.51 -20.95 -7.49
N ILE A 36 0.80 -22.22 -7.80
CA ILE A 36 2.17 -22.71 -7.97
C ILE A 36 2.81 -22.08 -9.20
N GLU A 37 2.11 -22.03 -10.32
CA GLU A 37 2.57 -21.39 -11.56
C GLU A 37 2.89 -19.90 -11.35
N TYR A 38 2.03 -19.20 -10.62
CA TYR A 38 2.23 -17.80 -10.26
C TYR A 38 3.55 -17.60 -9.48
N TRP A 39 3.78 -18.39 -8.43
CA TRP A 39 5.02 -18.29 -7.65
C TRP A 39 6.26 -18.70 -8.45
N ALA A 40 6.15 -19.71 -9.32
CA ALA A 40 7.24 -20.09 -10.21
C ALA A 40 7.61 -18.97 -11.19
N THR A 41 6.59 -18.26 -11.72
CA THR A 41 6.79 -17.11 -12.62
C THR A 41 7.45 -15.95 -11.89
N LEU A 42 6.99 -15.63 -10.67
CA LEU A 42 7.61 -14.60 -9.84
C LEU A 42 9.07 -14.92 -9.51
N GLY A 43 9.38 -16.18 -9.19
CA GLY A 43 10.75 -16.62 -8.91
C GLY A 43 11.66 -16.40 -10.12
N ARG A 44 11.21 -16.78 -11.32
CA ARG A 44 11.97 -16.55 -12.56
C ARG A 44 12.25 -15.07 -12.81
N ILE A 45 11.23 -14.22 -12.67
CA ILE A 45 11.38 -12.76 -12.84
C ILE A 45 12.37 -12.20 -11.81
N ALA A 46 12.29 -12.65 -10.56
CA ALA A 46 13.24 -12.24 -9.52
C ALA A 46 14.68 -12.63 -9.87
N GLU A 47 14.91 -13.84 -10.37
CA GLU A 47 16.24 -14.28 -10.82
C GLU A 47 16.74 -13.48 -12.03
N GLU A 48 15.90 -13.26 -13.05
CA GLU A 48 16.24 -12.48 -14.25
C GLU A 48 16.54 -11.02 -13.93
N THR A 49 15.84 -10.44 -12.95
CA THR A 49 16.05 -9.06 -12.50
C THR A 49 17.20 -8.94 -11.49
N GLY A 50 17.81 -10.05 -11.07
CA GLY A 50 18.87 -10.08 -10.07
C GLY A 50 18.41 -9.76 -8.66
N LEU A 51 17.10 -9.82 -8.38
CA LEU A 51 16.56 -9.62 -7.04
C LEU A 51 16.94 -10.80 -6.15
N THR A 52 17.91 -10.57 -5.28
CA THR A 52 18.36 -11.59 -4.33
C THR A 52 17.34 -11.79 -3.21
N VAL A 53 17.37 -12.98 -2.60
CA VAL A 53 16.55 -13.29 -1.42
C VAL A 53 16.82 -12.30 -0.28
N GLN A 54 18.06 -11.82 -0.15
CA GLN A 54 18.45 -10.87 0.88
C GLN A 54 17.81 -9.50 0.64
N GLU A 55 17.86 -8.99 -0.59
CA GLU A 55 17.23 -7.71 -0.95
C GLU A 55 15.71 -7.77 -0.79
N ALA A 56 15.08 -8.90 -1.16
CA ALA A 56 13.65 -9.10 -0.92
C ALA A 56 13.31 -9.09 0.59
N ARG A 57 14.13 -9.73 1.43
CA ARG A 57 13.96 -9.71 2.89
C ARG A 57 14.12 -8.31 3.47
N GLU A 58 15.12 -7.55 3.01
CA GLU A 58 15.34 -6.17 3.44
C GLU A 58 14.20 -5.24 2.99
N ALA A 59 13.66 -5.44 1.79
CA ALA A 59 12.48 -4.72 1.32
C ALA A 59 11.25 -4.98 2.22
N ILE A 60 10.99 -6.26 2.56
CA ILE A 60 9.90 -6.64 3.47
C ILE A 60 10.12 -6.04 4.86
N ALA A 61 11.33 -6.16 5.42
CA ALA A 61 11.65 -5.63 6.74
C ALA A 61 11.44 -4.11 6.81
N ARG A 62 11.85 -3.37 5.77
CA ARG A 62 11.61 -1.92 5.66
C ARG A 62 10.13 -1.58 5.58
N TYR A 63 9.36 -2.33 4.78
CA TYR A 63 7.92 -2.13 4.69
C TYR A 63 7.24 -2.34 6.04
N ASP A 64 7.54 -3.45 6.72
CA ASP A 64 6.96 -3.75 8.03
C ASP A 64 7.33 -2.70 9.08
N ALA A 65 8.57 -2.21 9.07
CA ALA A 65 8.99 -1.13 9.96
C ALA A 65 8.18 0.15 9.70
N ALA A 66 8.02 0.54 8.42
CA ALA A 66 7.21 1.70 8.05
C ALA A 66 5.73 1.52 8.43
N ALA A 67 5.16 0.33 8.22
CA ALA A 67 3.78 0.01 8.59
C ALA A 67 3.56 0.13 10.11
N ARG A 68 4.48 -0.41 10.92
CA ARG A 68 4.42 -0.26 12.39
C ARG A 68 4.52 1.20 12.84
N HIS A 69 5.35 2.00 12.18
CA HIS A 69 5.42 3.43 12.46
C HIS A 69 4.11 4.16 12.11
N ALA A 70 3.46 3.78 11.01
CA ALA A 70 2.18 4.36 10.60
C ALA A 70 1.03 3.97 11.56
N GLU A 71 0.99 2.74 12.05
CA GLU A 71 0.00 2.31 13.05
C GLU A 71 0.20 2.98 14.42
N GLY A 72 1.45 3.34 14.75
CA GLY A 72 1.77 4.04 16.00
C GLY A 72 1.40 5.53 16.03
N VAL A 73 1.08 6.14 14.88
CA VAL A 73 0.63 7.53 14.80
C VAL A 73 -0.89 7.55 14.76
N ASP A 74 -1.51 7.80 15.91
CA ASP A 74 -2.95 8.03 15.99
C ASP A 74 -3.33 9.21 15.06
N PRO A 75 -4.23 9.03 14.07
CA PRO A 75 -4.58 10.08 13.12
C PRO A 75 -5.04 11.38 13.77
N VAL A 76 -5.68 11.30 14.95
CA VAL A 76 -6.13 12.48 15.70
C VAL A 76 -4.93 13.22 16.30
N SER A 77 -3.99 12.51 16.93
CA SER A 77 -2.74 13.09 17.43
C SER A 77 -1.90 13.76 16.33
N ALA A 78 -1.91 13.22 15.11
CA ALA A 78 -1.23 13.83 13.96
C ALA A 78 -1.87 15.15 13.53
N ILE A 79 -3.21 15.23 13.56
CA ILE A 79 -3.95 16.46 13.27
C ILE A 79 -3.67 17.51 14.35
N GLU A 80 -3.68 17.11 15.61
CA GLU A 80 -3.37 17.99 16.75
C GLU A 80 -1.95 18.56 16.64
N ALA A 81 -0.95 17.72 16.39
CA ALA A 81 0.43 18.15 16.19
C ALA A 81 0.56 19.13 15.00
N ARG A 82 -0.14 18.85 13.89
CA ARG A 82 -0.14 19.74 12.72
C ARG A 82 -0.83 21.07 13.01
N PHE A 83 -1.89 21.07 13.81
CA PHE A 83 -2.59 22.28 14.24
C PHE A 83 -1.69 23.15 15.13
N LEU A 84 -1.09 22.57 16.18
CA LEU A 84 -0.16 23.26 17.07
C LEU A 84 1.06 23.82 16.32
N ALA A 85 1.59 23.07 15.35
CA ALA A 85 2.68 23.54 14.49
C ALA A 85 2.26 24.69 13.56
N ALA A 86 1.00 24.74 13.12
CA ALA A 86 0.48 25.84 12.31
C ALA A 86 0.17 27.08 13.16
N GLU A 87 -0.28 26.89 14.40
CA GLU A 87 -0.51 27.95 15.39
C GLU A 87 0.81 28.61 15.81
N SER A 88 1.78 27.82 16.28
CA SER A 88 3.09 28.30 16.72
C SER A 88 3.88 29.00 15.61
N SER A 89 3.73 28.57 14.36
CA SER A 89 4.39 29.22 13.21
C SER A 89 3.59 30.39 12.64
N GLY A 90 2.44 30.76 13.23
CA GLY A 90 1.56 31.83 12.73
C GLY A 90 0.85 31.55 11.39
N ARG A 91 1.01 30.35 10.81
CA ARG A 91 0.38 29.96 9.53
C ARG A 91 -1.13 29.86 9.67
N LEU A 92 -1.61 29.41 10.84
CA LEU A 92 -3.04 29.34 11.13
C LEU A 92 -3.67 30.74 11.09
N ALA A 93 -3.04 31.72 11.74
CA ALA A 93 -3.51 33.11 11.73
C ALA A 93 -3.51 33.71 10.32
N GLN A 94 -2.50 33.40 9.50
CA GLN A 94 -2.47 33.84 8.11
C GLN A 94 -3.63 33.25 7.29
N ALA A 95 -3.84 31.93 7.36
CA ALA A 95 -4.92 31.26 6.64
C ALA A 95 -6.32 31.78 7.03
N VAL A 96 -6.52 32.11 8.31
CA VAL A 96 -7.77 32.74 8.79
C VAL A 96 -7.95 34.13 8.17
N ARG A 97 -6.91 34.97 8.16
CA ARG A 97 -6.98 36.30 7.52
C ARG A 97 -7.31 36.20 6.04
N ASP A 98 -6.63 35.31 5.32
CA ASP A 98 -6.84 35.12 3.88
C ASP A 98 -8.29 34.67 3.60
N THR A 99 -8.82 33.75 4.41
CA THR A 99 -10.22 33.30 4.31
C THR A 99 -11.23 34.40 4.60
N VAL A 100 -10.97 35.23 5.61
CA VAL A 100 -11.84 36.37 5.95
C VAL A 100 -11.85 37.41 4.84
N LEU A 101 -10.68 37.72 4.26
CA LEU A 101 -10.56 38.65 3.14
C LEU A 101 -11.28 38.13 1.89
N ASP A 102 -11.14 36.85 1.58
CA ASP A 102 -11.84 36.18 0.47
C ASP A 102 -13.36 36.16 0.67
N ASN A 103 -13.85 35.85 1.88
CA ASN A 103 -15.28 35.92 2.18
C ASN A 103 -15.82 37.35 2.10
N ARG A 104 -15.02 38.35 2.51
CA ARG A 104 -15.40 39.76 2.45
C ARG A 104 -15.47 40.27 1.02
N SER A 105 -14.60 39.82 0.12
CA SER A 105 -14.64 40.19 -1.30
C SER A 105 -15.82 39.55 -2.03
N LYS A 106 -16.27 38.37 -1.57
CA LYS A 106 -17.43 37.65 -2.10
C LYS A 106 -18.77 38.10 -1.52
N ALA A 107 -18.78 38.79 -0.38
CA ALA A 107 -20.01 39.30 0.22
C ALA A 107 -20.59 40.46 -0.63
N PRO A 108 -21.84 40.36 -1.13
CA PRO A 108 -22.47 41.47 -1.86
C PRO A 108 -22.70 42.66 -0.91
N ALA A 109 -22.60 43.88 -1.44
CA ALA A 109 -22.79 45.14 -0.71
C ALA A 109 -24.25 45.33 -0.25
N ALA A 110 -24.69 44.55 0.74
CA ALA A 110 -26.01 44.68 1.34
C ALA A 110 -25.93 45.49 2.65
N ARG A 111 -25.80 46.82 2.52
CA ARG A 111 -26.38 47.86 3.42
C ARG A 111 -25.74 49.22 3.16
N ARG A 112 -26.23 49.91 2.14
CA ARG A 112 -26.32 51.39 2.10
C ARG A 112 -27.63 51.76 1.42
N ALA A 113 -28.73 51.54 2.13
CA ALA A 113 -30.04 52.14 1.89
C ALA A 113 -30.88 51.95 3.15
N ALA A 114 -30.77 52.90 4.06
CA ALA A 114 -31.76 53.25 5.09
C ALA A 114 -31.43 54.67 5.56
#